data_AF-A0A662IBG6-F1
#
_entry.id   AF-A0A662IBG6-F1
#
_cell.length_a   1.000
_cell.length_b   1.000
_cell.length_c   1.000
_cell.angle_alpha   90.00
_cell.angle_beta   90.00
_cell.angle_gamma   90.00
#
_symmetry.space_group_name_H-M   'P 1'
#
loop_
_entity.id
_entity.type
_entity.pdbx_description
1 polymer ?
#
loop_
_entity_poly.entity_id
_entity_poly.type
_entity_poly.pdbx_seq_one_letter_code
_entity_poly.pdbx_strand_id
1 'polypeptide(L)'
;MGSAVRIRERRLRIRRRDEVPRGQARMNPKAMEYLGIRDRVEIVVGGKKRLVFRVLGLDSVPENEVWCNADELREQGIADNTIAAVRAPLATTGVRA
;
A
#
# COMPACT_ATOMS: atom_id res chain seq x y z
N MET A 1 -25.13 15.07 -3.25
CA MET A 1 -24.99 14.16 -2.09
C MET A 1 -23.52 13.78 -2.01
N GLY A 2 -22.73 14.50 -1.20
CA GLY A 2 -21.29 14.30 -1.10
C GLY A 2 -21.00 13.08 -0.24
N SER A 3 -20.76 11.93 -0.87
CA SER A 3 -20.26 10.76 -0.14
C SER A 3 -18.85 11.11 0.35
N ALA A 4 -18.73 11.43 1.65
CA ALA A 4 -17.45 11.44 2.33
C ALA A 4 -16.79 10.09 2.06
N VAL A 5 -15.77 10.07 1.20
CA VAL A 5 -15.00 8.86 0.90
C VAL A 5 -14.40 8.44 2.23
N ARG A 6 -14.99 7.42 2.87
CA ARG A 6 -14.40 6.83 4.08
C ARG A 6 -13.14 6.11 3.60
N ILE A 7 -12.01 6.81 3.63
CA ILE A 7 -10.70 6.23 3.38
C ILE A 7 -10.50 5.19 4.48
N ARG A 8 -10.62 3.92 4.09
CA ARG A 8 -10.35 2.82 5.01
C ARG A 8 -8.84 2.69 5.11
N GLU A 9 -8.36 2.85 6.33
CA GLU A 9 -6.95 2.67 6.66
C GLU A 9 -6.82 1.43 7.54
N ARG A 10 -5.87 0.55 7.20
CA ARG A 10 -5.56 -0.63 8.00
C ARG A 10 -4.06 -0.71 8.21
N ARG A 11 -3.64 -1.02 9.43
CA ARG A 11 -2.23 -1.24 9.74
C ARG A 11 -1.85 -2.65 9.29
N LEU A 12 -0.98 -2.73 8.29
CA LEU A 12 -0.50 -3.98 7.70
C LEU A 12 1.02 -4.08 7.90
N ARG A 13 1.53 -5.31 7.81
CA ARG A 13 2.96 -5.58 7.90
C ARG A 13 3.57 -5.52 6.50
N ILE A 14 4.60 -4.69 6.36
CA ILE A 14 5.38 -4.60 5.14
C ILE A 14 6.46 -5.67 5.18
N ARG A 15 6.44 -6.57 4.20
CA ARG A 15 7.45 -7.60 4.00
C ARG A 15 8.32 -7.27 2.80
N ARG A 16 9.62 -7.56 2.92
CA ARG A 16 10.57 -7.43 1.82
C ARG A 16 10.56 -8.71 0.99
N ARG A 17 10.41 -8.55 -0.32
CA ARG A 17 10.45 -9.67 -1.27
C ARG A 17 11.24 -9.27 -2.51
N ASP A 18 12.25 -10.05 -2.85
CA ASP A 18 13.09 -9.82 -4.04
C ASP A 18 12.33 -10.15 -5.34
N GLU A 19 11.33 -11.03 -5.26
CA GLU A 19 10.41 -11.39 -6.36
C GLU A 19 9.47 -10.23 -6.77
N VAL A 20 9.31 -9.22 -5.91
CA VAL A 20 8.46 -8.07 -6.21
C VAL A 20 9.28 -7.04 -6.96
N PRO A 21 8.89 -6.64 -8.19
CA PRO A 21 9.61 -5.60 -8.92
C PRO A 21 9.58 -4.25 -8.21
N ARG A 22 10.61 -3.43 -8.42
CA ARG A 22 10.66 -2.04 -7.92
C ARG A 22 9.44 -1.24 -8.40
N GLY A 23 8.91 -0.38 -7.53
CA GLY A 23 7.70 0.41 -7.76
C GLY A 23 6.39 -0.39 -7.69
N GLN A 24 6.47 -1.69 -7.36
CA GLN A 24 5.30 -2.57 -7.22
C GLN A 24 5.17 -3.11 -5.80
N ALA A 25 3.93 -3.45 -5.45
CA ALA A 25 3.57 -4.14 -4.23
C ALA A 25 2.61 -5.29 -4.54
N ARG A 26 2.67 -6.36 -3.76
CA ARG A 26 1.70 -7.45 -3.78
C ARG A 26 0.86 -7.40 -2.52
N MET A 27 -0.45 -7.56 -2.70
CA MET A 27 -1.39 -7.56 -1.59
C MET A 27 -2.51 -8.55 -1.86
N ASN A 28 -3.15 -9.03 -0.80
CA ASN A 28 -4.31 -9.89 -0.95
C ASN A 28 -5.46 -9.12 -1.67
N PRO A 29 -6.09 -9.71 -2.70
CA PRO A 29 -7.24 -9.09 -3.38
C PRO A 29 -8.39 -8.72 -2.42
N LYS A 30 -8.65 -9.52 -1.38
CA LYS A 30 -9.66 -9.22 -0.35
C LYS A 30 -9.30 -7.98 0.46
N ALA A 31 -8.02 -7.82 0.80
CA ALA A 31 -7.55 -6.63 1.49
C ALA A 31 -7.64 -5.39 0.58
N MET A 32 -7.36 -5.54 -0.72
CA MET A 32 -7.55 -4.48 -1.72
C MET A 32 -9.01 -4.03 -1.77
N GLU A 33 -9.94 -4.98 -1.92
CA GLU A 33 -11.37 -4.70 -1.98
C GLU A 33 -11.87 -4.04 -0.69
N TYR A 34 -11.46 -4.58 0.47
CA TYR A 34 -11.82 -4.02 1.77
C TYR A 34 -11.37 -2.58 1.92
N LEU A 35 -10.15 -2.24 1.47
CA LEU A 35 -9.56 -0.90 1.55
C LEU A 35 -9.98 0.02 0.40
N GLY A 36 -10.65 -0.50 -0.64
CA GLY A 36 -11.01 0.25 -1.85
C GLY A 36 -9.81 0.57 -2.75
N ILE A 37 -8.76 -0.25 -2.71
CA ILE A 37 -7.56 -0.10 -3.52
C ILE A 37 -7.76 -0.81 -4.87
N ARG A 38 -7.47 -0.11 -5.99
CA ARG A 38 -7.61 -0.67 -7.35
C ARG A 38 -6.26 -0.94 -8.01
N ASP A 39 -5.48 0.10 -8.23
CA ASP A 39 -4.23 0.07 -9.01
C ASP A 39 -3.01 0.53 -8.19
N ARG A 40 -3.23 1.45 -7.24
CA ARG A 40 -2.19 2.04 -6.42
C ARG A 40 -2.54 1.98 -4.94
N VAL A 41 -1.54 1.72 -4.13
CA VAL A 41 -1.65 1.70 -2.66
C VAL A 41 -0.76 2.79 -2.07
N GLU A 42 -1.27 3.49 -1.07
CA GLU A 42 -0.47 4.42 -0.26
C GLU A 42 -0.10 3.74 1.07
N ILE A 43 1.19 3.71 1.35
CA ILE A 43 1.79 3.14 2.55
C ILE A 43 2.40 4.27 3.37
N VAL A 44 1.88 4.47 4.57
CA VAL A 44 2.34 5.49 5.52
C VAL A 44 3.12 4.82 6.64
N VAL A 45 4.44 5.03 6.65
CA VAL A 45 5.34 4.51 7.67
C VAL A 45 5.55 5.56 8.76
N GLY A 46 5.19 5.22 9.99
CA GLY A 46 5.38 6.07 11.17
C GLY A 46 4.69 7.43 11.12
N GLY A 47 3.63 7.60 10.30
CA GLY A 47 2.90 8.85 10.13
C GLY A 47 3.67 9.98 9.42
N LYS A 48 4.94 9.75 9.06
CA LYS A 48 5.83 10.77 8.47
C LYS A 48 6.14 10.47 7.02
N LYS A 49 6.41 9.20 6.69
CA LYS A 49 6.85 8.79 5.36
C LYS A 49 5.70 8.16 4.59
N ARG A 50 5.37 8.72 3.43
CA ARG A 50 4.31 8.22 2.54
C ARG A 50 4.95 7.71 1.27
N LEU A 51 4.60 6.48 0.89
CA LEU A 51 5.08 5.84 -0.32
C LEU A 51 3.88 5.35 -1.11
N VAL A 52 3.92 5.55 -2.43
CA VAL A 52 2.85 5.11 -3.32
C VAL A 52 3.42 4.05 -4.24
N PHE A 53 2.82 2.88 -4.23
CA PHE A 53 3.23 1.75 -5.05
C PHE A 53 2.10 1.29 -5.95
N ARG A 54 2.45 0.75 -7.12
CA ARG A 54 1.50 0.03 -7.94
C ARG A 54 1.22 -1.32 -7.28
N VAL A 55 -0.03 -1.58 -6.90
CA VAL A 55 -0.38 -2.84 -6.25
C VAL A 55 -0.92 -3.85 -7.26
N LEU A 56 -0.56 -5.11 -7.07
CA LEU A 56 -1.14 -6.23 -7.79
C LEU A 56 -1.70 -7.24 -6.78
N GLY A 57 -2.92 -7.69 -7.04
CA GLY A 57 -3.56 -8.73 -6.26
C GLY A 57 -2.81 -10.05 -6.37
N LEU A 58 -2.52 -10.68 -5.23
CA LEU A 58 -1.94 -12.03 -5.17
C LEU A 58 -2.51 -12.76 -3.95
N ASP A 59 -3.22 -13.87 -4.19
CA ASP A 59 -3.87 -14.66 -3.14
C ASP A 59 -2.89 -15.33 -2.18
N SER A 60 -1.64 -15.54 -2.61
CA SER A 60 -0.55 -16.05 -1.75
C SER A 60 -0.15 -15.06 -0.65
N VAL A 61 -0.51 -13.77 -0.79
CA VAL A 61 -0.21 -12.76 0.23
C VAL A 61 -1.32 -12.78 1.29
N PRO A 62 -0.99 -12.88 2.59
CA PRO A 62 -1.97 -12.76 3.65
C PRO A 62 -2.66 -11.39 3.68
N GLU A 63 -3.92 -11.33 4.14
CA GLU A 63 -4.69 -10.07 4.23
C GLU A 63 -4.08 -9.02 5.17
N ASN A 64 -3.23 -9.44 6.09
CA ASN A 64 -2.52 -8.62 7.07
C ASN A 64 -1.10 -8.22 6.63
N GLU A 65 -0.68 -8.61 5.42
CA GLU A 65 0.67 -8.37 4.88
C GLU A 65 0.63 -7.65 3.53
N VAL A 66 1.69 -6.89 3.25
CA VAL A 66 1.96 -6.28 1.96
C VAL A 66 3.40 -6.58 1.60
N TRP A 67 3.63 -7.18 0.44
CA TRP A 67 4.98 -7.48 -0.02
C TRP A 67 5.43 -6.38 -0.96
N CYS A 68 6.57 -5.76 -0.68
CA CYS A 68 7.19 -4.78 -1.57
C CYS A 68 8.62 -5.20 -1.91
N ASN A 69 9.19 -4.56 -2.93
CA ASN A 69 10.56 -4.82 -3.35
C ASN A 69 11.55 -4.60 -2.19
N ALA A 70 12.46 -5.56 -1.99
CA ALA A 70 13.41 -5.53 -0.89
C ALA A 70 14.41 -4.38 -0.97
N ASP A 71 14.95 -4.10 -2.17
CA ASP A 71 15.94 -3.04 -2.36
C ASP A 71 15.33 -1.66 -2.18
N GLU A 72 14.15 -1.44 -2.75
CA GLU A 72 13.43 -0.16 -2.62
C GLU A 72 13.07 0.11 -1.15
N LEU A 73 12.62 -0.90 -0.40
CA LEU A 73 12.39 -0.74 1.03
C LEU A 73 13.68 -0.44 1.81
N ARG A 74 14.82 -1.04 1.45
CA ARG A 74 16.12 -0.73 2.07
C ARG A 74 16.57 0.70 1.77
N GLU A 75 16.47 1.14 0.52
CA GLU A 75 16.78 2.52 0.11
C GLU A 75 15.88 3.53 0.82
N GLN A 76 14.61 3.17 1.04
CA GLN A 76 13.68 3.98 1.80
C GLN A 76 13.86 3.84 3.33
N GLY A 77 14.81 3.04 3.82
CA GLY A 77 15.07 2.85 5.24
C GLY A 77 13.95 2.13 6.00
N ILE A 78 13.17 1.29 5.32
CA ILE A 78 12.05 0.53 5.88
C ILE A 78 12.52 -0.88 6.24
N ALA A 79 12.40 -1.23 7.52
CA ALA A 79 12.72 -2.57 8.05
C ALA A 79 11.81 -3.65 7.46
N ASP A 80 12.26 -4.91 7.42
CA ASP A 80 11.32 -6.03 7.22
C ASP A 80 10.34 -6.07 8.40
N ASN A 81 9.12 -6.54 8.16
CA ASN A 81 8.07 -6.66 9.15
C ASN A 81 7.67 -5.31 9.79
N THR A 82 7.90 -4.20 9.07
CA THR A 82 7.49 -2.86 9.52
C THR A 82 5.98 -2.75 9.52
N ILE A 83 5.40 -2.23 10.61
CA ILE A 83 3.97 -1.91 10.67
C ILE A 83 3.74 -0.54 10.03
N ALA A 84 3.01 -0.52 8.92
CA ALA A 84 2.65 0.70 8.20
C ALA A 84 1.14 0.82 8.08
N ALA A 85 0.65 2.06 7.99
CA ALA A 85 -0.74 2.31 7.70
C ALA A 85 -0.95 2.25 6.18
N VAL A 86 -1.81 1.34 5.75
CA VAL A 86 -2.09 1.08 4.34
C VAL A 86 -3.50 1.57 4.03
N ARG A 87 -3.61 2.38 2.99
CA ARG A 87 -4.88 2.97 2.57
C ARG A 87 -4.92 3.14 1.05
N ALA A 88 -6.14 3.31 0.54
CA ALA A 88 -6.31 3.82 -0.81
C ALA A 88 -5.66 5.21 -0.91
N PRO A 89 -4.92 5.51 -2.00
CA PRO A 89 -4.36 6.82 -2.22
C PRO A 89 -5.51 7.83 -2.16
N LEU A 90 -5.31 8.88 -1.35
CA LEU A 90 -6.22 10.01 -1.34
C LEU A 90 -6.29 10.51 -2.78
N ALA A 91 -7.43 10.30 -3.43
CA ALA A 91 -7.68 10.91 -4.72
C ALA A 91 -7.49 12.41 -4.50
N THR A 92 -6.37 12.94 -4.96
CA THR A 92 -6.18 14.37 -4.97
C THR A 92 -7.13 14.82 -6.05
N THR A 93 -8.34 15.22 -5.64
CA THR A 93 -9.22 16.04 -6.46
C THR A 93 -8.44 17.31 -6.75
N GLY A 94 -7.62 17.24 -7.80
CA GLY A 94 -6.70 18.26 -8.25
C GLY A 94 -7.01 18.56 -9.71
N VAL A 95 -8.11 19.30 -9.88
CA VAL A 95 -8.33 20.34 -10.90
C VAL A 95 -8.06 19.94 -12.36
N ARG A 96 -9.15 19.69 -13.07
CA ARG A 96 -9.25 19.96 -14.51
C ARG A 96 -8.78 21.40 -14.76
N ALA A 97 -7.77 21.55 -15.62
CA ALA A 97 -7.53 22.77 -16.38
C ALA A 97 -7.86 22.45 -17.84
#